data_AF-A0A1Q3X396-F1
#
_entry.id   AF-A0A1Q3X396-F1
#
_cell.length_a   1.000
_cell.length_b   1.000
_cell.length_c   1.000
_cell.angle_alpha   90.00
_cell.angle_beta   90.00
_cell.angle_gamma   90.00
#
_symmetry.space_group_name_H-M   'P 1'
#
loop_
_entity.id
_entity.type
_entity.pdbx_description
1 polymer ?
#
loop_
_entity_poly.entity_id
_entity_poly.type
_entity_poly.pdbx_seq_one_letter_code
_entity_poly.pdbx_strand_id
1 'polypeptide(L)'
;MPKKIKYQNELPVYEIYIKEEDLNEEDFTGLNYISIVGDPAIGIKAVAFKKHKWKTEGNNLPPVHPNCRCKLIDDGYWKIEPNACQLCWDKRARHNAGKRRSENREKKDKSAHDAPRSSGFSIDKDKMILAGPCLIPDQLIYRKDKDGEYMVKFSAETIRMISDKFFKNNNNCAINVDHTSRIVNGFIIGHWIVEDTYHDKSKYYGFNLPVGSMFTEVKILDKEFWKNEVREMGKDGFSVQGRLGHRLVEMARQMELQCECPKHYLTDYKKEIQKLSDLDLLNLALSICTEKEIEAPKTSEMLFNECFSLCIGEVDDEEYYEDDEEFD
;
A
#
# COMPACT_ATOMS: atom_id res chain seq x y z
N MET A 1 -6.07 -41.98 25.48
CA MET A 1 -5.27 -40.74 25.64
C MET A 1 -4.93 -40.23 24.26
N PRO A 2 -5.41 -39.04 23.85
CA PRO A 2 -5.00 -38.49 22.55
C PRO A 2 -3.51 -38.16 22.64
N LYS A 3 -2.74 -38.67 21.67
CA LYS A 3 -1.31 -38.40 21.55
C LYS A 3 -1.14 -36.89 21.35
N LYS A 4 -0.37 -36.23 22.22
CA LYS A 4 0.10 -34.87 22.00
C LYS A 4 0.83 -34.84 20.67
N ILE A 5 0.24 -34.22 19.66
CA ILE A 5 0.93 -33.85 18.43
C ILE A 5 1.88 -32.72 18.85
N LYS A 6 3.19 -32.97 18.81
CA LYS A 6 4.20 -31.92 19.00
C LYS A 6 4.15 -31.03 17.76
N TYR A 7 3.75 -29.77 17.93
CA TYR A 7 3.83 -28.75 16.90
C TYR A 7 5.29 -28.64 16.41
N GLN A 8 5.49 -28.72 15.10
CA GLN A 8 6.79 -28.76 14.47
C GLN A 8 7.30 -27.33 14.21
N ASN A 9 8.41 -27.02 14.88
CA ASN A 9 9.51 -26.09 14.56
C ASN A 9 9.20 -24.60 14.31
N GLU A 10 9.65 -23.78 15.24
CA GLU A 10 9.87 -22.34 15.08
C GLU A 10 10.86 -22.11 13.92
N LEU A 11 10.52 -21.24 12.96
CA LEU A 11 11.38 -20.85 11.85
C LEU A 11 12.36 -19.75 12.30
N PRO A 12 13.66 -19.83 11.98
CA PRO A 12 14.59 -18.77 12.30
C PRO A 12 14.22 -17.47 11.57
N VAL A 13 14.29 -16.35 12.27
CA VAL A 13 14.11 -15.00 11.73
C VAL A 13 15.47 -14.33 11.65
N TYR A 14 15.82 -13.86 10.46
CA TYR A 14 17.01 -13.10 10.22
C TYR A 14 16.67 -11.62 10.00
N GLU A 15 17.36 -10.74 10.70
CA GLU A 15 17.35 -9.32 10.38
C GLU A 15 18.39 -9.08 9.30
N ILE A 16 17.94 -8.50 8.18
CA ILE A 16 18.82 -8.01 7.12
C ILE A 16 19.40 -6.67 7.57
N TYR A 17 20.70 -6.46 7.33
CA TYR A 17 21.38 -5.23 7.66
C TYR A 17 22.43 -4.84 6.60
N ILE A 18 22.79 -3.56 6.58
CA ILE A 18 23.99 -3.03 5.94
C ILE A 18 24.83 -2.42 7.06
N LYS A 19 26.15 -2.59 7.03
CA LYS A 19 26.98 -1.93 8.03
C LYS A 19 27.20 -0.48 7.67
N GLU A 20 27.33 0.40 8.65
CA GLU A 20 27.61 1.82 8.39
C GLU A 20 28.92 2.02 7.63
N GLU A 21 29.94 1.19 7.90
CA GLU A 21 31.20 1.18 7.15
C GLU A 21 30.97 0.98 5.65
N ASP A 22 30.04 0.09 5.28
CA ASP A 22 29.71 -0.20 3.89
C ASP A 22 29.05 1.00 3.18
N LEU A 23 28.39 1.93 3.90
CA LEU A 23 27.75 3.09 3.26
C LEU A 23 28.74 3.97 2.51
N ASN A 24 29.98 4.02 3.00
CA ASN A 24 31.02 4.89 2.45
C ASN A 24 31.84 4.22 1.36
N GLU A 25 31.81 2.90 1.27
CA GLU A 25 32.55 2.13 0.27
C GLU A 25 31.87 2.10 -1.10
N GLU A 26 32.66 2.23 -2.16
CA GLU A 26 32.24 1.97 -3.55
C GLU A 26 32.38 0.46 -3.84
N ASP A 27 31.64 -0.35 -3.08
CA ASP A 27 31.63 -1.80 -3.22
C ASP A 27 30.29 -2.29 -3.80
N PHE A 28 30.19 -3.61 -4.00
CA PHE A 28 29.00 -4.25 -4.57
C PHE A 28 27.96 -4.65 -3.50
N THR A 29 28.06 -4.12 -2.27
CA THR A 29 27.08 -4.38 -1.21
C THR A 29 25.92 -3.39 -1.24
N GLY A 30 24.81 -3.74 -0.62
CA GLY A 30 23.57 -2.99 -0.70
C GLY A 30 22.67 -3.44 -1.85
N LEU A 31 21.72 -2.58 -2.19
CA LEU A 31 20.71 -2.83 -3.22
C LEU A 31 21.25 -2.48 -4.61
N ASN A 32 21.21 -3.45 -5.52
CA ASN A 32 21.71 -3.29 -6.89
C ASN A 32 20.56 -3.09 -7.89
N TYR A 33 19.44 -3.79 -7.71
CA TYR A 33 18.30 -3.70 -8.62
C TYR A 33 16.97 -3.60 -7.88
N ILE A 34 16.05 -2.83 -8.45
CA ILE A 34 14.62 -2.98 -8.18
C ILE A 34 14.04 -3.87 -9.28
N SER A 35 13.41 -4.97 -8.88
CA SER A 35 12.76 -5.91 -9.79
C SER A 35 11.27 -5.64 -9.88
N ILE A 36 10.74 -5.62 -11.10
CA ILE A 36 9.30 -5.66 -11.34
C ILE A 36 8.86 -7.12 -11.36
N VAL A 37 7.90 -7.48 -10.51
CA VAL A 37 7.48 -8.86 -10.27
C VAL A 37 5.96 -8.99 -10.28
N GLY A 38 5.45 -10.18 -10.57
CA GLY A 38 4.01 -10.48 -10.44
C GLY A 38 3.57 -10.61 -8.99
N ASP A 39 4.37 -11.33 -8.19
CA ASP A 39 4.10 -11.66 -6.80
C ASP A 39 5.22 -11.12 -5.90
N PRO A 40 5.08 -9.89 -5.39
CA PRO A 40 6.09 -9.27 -4.55
C PRO A 40 6.17 -9.99 -3.21
N ALA A 41 7.40 -10.15 -2.69
CA ALA A 41 7.64 -10.84 -1.42
C ALA A 41 6.96 -10.17 -0.22
N ILE A 42 6.73 -8.85 -0.30
CA ILE A 42 5.99 -8.07 0.70
C ILE A 42 4.45 -8.22 0.56
N GLY A 43 3.96 -8.99 -0.41
CA GLY A 43 2.53 -9.23 -0.64
C GLY A 43 1.73 -8.03 -1.16
N ILE A 44 2.36 -6.87 -1.37
CA ILE A 44 1.71 -5.63 -1.80
C ILE A 44 2.13 -5.27 -3.21
N LYS A 45 1.15 -5.16 -4.11
CA LYS A 45 1.33 -4.70 -5.50
C LYS A 45 1.36 -3.17 -5.56
N ALA A 46 2.18 -2.65 -6.45
CA ALA A 46 2.19 -1.27 -6.88
C ALA A 46 0.96 -0.96 -7.76
N VAL A 47 0.60 0.31 -7.84
CA VAL A 47 -0.47 0.78 -8.72
C VAL A 47 0.10 1.26 -10.06
N ALA A 48 -0.44 0.72 -11.15
CA ALA A 48 -0.11 1.16 -12.49
C ALA A 48 -0.91 2.42 -12.86
N PHE A 49 -0.26 3.58 -12.73
CA PHE A 49 -0.86 4.89 -12.88
C PHE A 49 -1.43 5.10 -14.30
N LYS A 50 -2.75 4.98 -14.42
CA LYS A 50 -3.46 5.64 -15.52
C LYS A 50 -3.51 7.11 -15.16
N LYS A 51 -3.30 8.02 -16.12
CA LYS A 51 -3.75 9.39 -15.93
C LYS A 51 -5.19 9.23 -15.51
N HIS A 52 -5.55 9.62 -14.28
CA HIS A 52 -6.92 9.98 -14.02
C HIS A 52 -7.23 10.94 -15.16
N LYS A 53 -8.02 10.47 -16.13
CA LYS A 53 -8.96 11.39 -16.72
C LYS A 53 -9.67 11.88 -15.47
N TRP A 54 -9.33 13.09 -15.07
CA TRP A 54 -10.36 14.05 -14.75
C TRP A 54 -11.22 14.08 -16.02
N LYS A 55 -12.03 13.03 -16.22
CA LYS A 55 -13.34 13.23 -16.77
C LYS A 55 -13.88 14.20 -15.74
N THR A 56 -14.02 15.44 -16.15
CA THR A 56 -14.89 16.42 -15.52
C THR A 56 -16.32 15.88 -15.59
N GLU A 57 -16.55 14.71 -15.00
CA GLU A 57 -17.77 13.94 -14.84
C GLU A 57 -17.60 13.26 -13.47
N GLY A 58 -17.87 14.03 -12.42
CA GLY A 58 -17.63 13.65 -11.02
C GLY A 58 -16.59 14.54 -10.36
N ASN A 59 -16.96 15.80 -10.12
CA ASN A 59 -16.17 16.85 -9.47
C ASN A 59 -15.45 16.32 -8.21
N ASN A 60 -14.28 16.85 -7.83
CA ASN A 60 -14.10 17.65 -6.60
C ASN A 60 -15.41 17.89 -5.81
N LEU A 61 -16.07 16.82 -5.39
CA LEU A 61 -17.23 16.73 -4.51
C LEU A 61 -16.75 16.09 -3.21
N PRO A 62 -17.37 16.40 -2.08
CA PRO A 62 -16.94 15.91 -0.81
C PRO A 62 -17.47 14.47 -0.63
N PRO A 63 -16.80 13.64 0.19
CA PRO A 63 -15.58 13.93 0.92
C PRO A 63 -14.33 13.80 0.02
N VAL A 64 -13.44 14.80 0.06
CA VAL A 64 -12.21 14.79 -0.77
C VAL A 64 -11.10 13.89 -0.22
N HIS A 65 -11.30 13.35 0.97
CA HIS A 65 -10.49 12.32 1.62
C HIS A 65 -11.37 11.62 2.68
N PRO A 66 -11.05 10.38 3.10
CA PRO A 66 -11.94 9.53 3.91
C PRO A 66 -12.45 10.17 5.23
N ASN A 67 -11.65 11.02 5.88
CA ASN A 67 -12.01 11.67 7.16
C ASN A 67 -12.67 13.07 7.03
N CYS A 68 -13.08 13.52 5.84
CA CYS A 68 -13.71 14.84 5.66
C CYS A 68 -15.20 14.80 6.03
N ARG A 69 -15.64 15.63 6.99
CA ARG A 69 -17.09 15.81 7.32
C ARG A 69 -17.82 16.77 6.36
N CYS A 70 -17.41 16.79 5.12
CA CYS A 70 -17.79 17.79 4.12
C CYS A 70 -19.02 17.27 3.35
N LYS A 71 -20.01 18.11 3.02
CA LYS A 71 -21.25 17.66 2.34
C LYS A 71 -21.68 18.62 1.24
N LEU A 72 -22.34 18.06 0.22
CA LEU A 72 -23.15 18.83 -0.72
C LEU A 72 -24.47 19.17 -0.06
N ILE A 73 -24.94 20.40 -0.23
CA ILE A 73 -26.31 20.79 0.10
C ILE A 73 -27.18 20.69 -1.16
N ASP A 74 -28.51 20.67 -0.98
CA ASP A 74 -29.49 20.34 -2.02
C ASP A 74 -29.44 21.23 -3.27
N ASP A 75 -28.98 22.47 -3.12
CA ASP A 75 -28.78 23.38 -4.24
C ASP A 75 -27.48 23.09 -5.02
N GLY A 76 -26.65 22.15 -4.57
CA GLY A 76 -25.37 21.76 -5.15
C GLY A 76 -24.17 22.60 -4.70
N TYR A 77 -24.32 23.50 -3.72
CA TYR A 77 -23.18 24.18 -3.09
C TYR A 77 -22.50 23.29 -2.04
N TRP A 78 -21.22 23.54 -1.76
CA TRP A 78 -20.48 22.84 -0.69
C TRP A 78 -20.66 23.51 0.68
N LYS A 79 -21.04 22.71 1.68
CA LYS A 79 -21.03 23.10 3.10
C LYS A 79 -19.85 22.42 3.81
N ILE A 80 -19.06 23.24 4.50
CA ILE A 80 -17.88 22.82 5.26
C ILE A 80 -18.16 23.07 6.75
N GLU A 81 -17.82 22.09 7.59
CA GLU A 81 -17.83 22.22 9.05
C GLU A 81 -16.64 23.09 9.54
N PRO A 82 -16.77 23.79 10.68
CA PRO A 82 -15.76 24.76 11.15
C PRO A 82 -14.34 24.20 11.32
N ASN A 83 -14.19 22.89 11.48
CA ASN A 83 -12.92 22.18 11.71
C ASN A 83 -12.32 21.51 10.45
N ALA A 84 -12.78 21.86 9.24
CA ALA A 84 -12.19 21.27 8.03
C ALA A 84 -10.82 21.86 7.67
N CYS A 85 -9.96 21.03 7.06
CA CYS A 85 -8.61 21.43 6.66
C CYS A 85 -8.58 22.45 5.52
N GLN A 86 -7.45 23.15 5.37
CA GLN A 86 -7.26 24.20 4.35
C GLN A 86 -7.50 23.71 2.92
N LEU A 87 -7.13 22.45 2.62
CA LEU A 87 -7.33 21.83 1.30
C LEU A 87 -8.82 21.74 0.92
N CYS A 88 -9.69 21.55 1.91
CA CYS A 88 -11.15 21.54 1.72
C CYS A 88 -11.69 22.96 1.48
N TRP A 89 -11.18 23.95 2.22
CA TRP A 89 -11.53 25.36 2.00
C TRP A 89 -11.14 25.84 0.60
N ASP A 90 -9.94 25.50 0.13
CA ASP A 90 -9.44 25.88 -1.20
C ASP A 90 -10.25 25.21 -2.32
N LYS A 91 -10.59 23.93 -2.16
CA LYS A 91 -11.45 23.21 -3.12
C LYS A 91 -12.89 23.73 -3.13
N ARG A 92 -13.45 24.10 -1.97
CA ARG A 92 -14.77 24.73 -1.85
C ARG A 92 -14.85 26.02 -2.65
N ALA A 93 -13.86 26.91 -2.46
CA ALA A 93 -13.85 28.20 -3.12
C ALA A 93 -13.88 28.05 -4.65
N ARG A 94 -13.07 27.13 -5.18
CA ARG A 94 -13.03 26.82 -6.62
C ARG A 94 -14.35 26.20 -7.12
N HIS A 95 -14.90 25.24 -6.38
CA HIS A 95 -16.17 24.59 -6.73
C HIS A 95 -17.34 25.58 -6.77
N ASN A 96 -17.54 26.34 -5.68
CA ASN A 96 -18.64 27.30 -5.57
C ASN A 96 -18.48 28.46 -6.58
N ALA A 97 -17.25 28.89 -6.88
CA ALA A 97 -16.99 29.86 -7.95
C ALA A 97 -17.31 29.29 -9.34
N GLY A 98 -16.98 28.02 -9.58
CA GLY A 98 -17.35 27.30 -10.81
C GLY A 98 -18.87 27.19 -10.98
N LYS A 99 -19.59 26.88 -9.90
CA LYS A 99 -21.05 26.79 -9.88
C LYS A 99 -21.73 28.14 -10.15
N ARG A 100 -21.22 29.23 -9.55
CA ARG A 100 -21.68 30.58 -9.88
C ARG A 100 -21.45 30.93 -11.35
N ARG A 101 -20.33 30.48 -11.93
CA ARG A 101 -20.05 30.68 -13.36
C ARG A 101 -20.98 29.86 -14.25
N SER A 102 -21.30 28.60 -13.90
CA SER A 102 -22.25 27.79 -14.67
C SER A 102 -23.67 28.33 -14.58
N GLU A 103 -24.12 28.74 -13.39
CA GLU A 103 -25.44 29.39 -13.20
C GLU A 103 -25.52 30.72 -13.97
N ASN A 104 -24.43 31.50 -14.01
CA ASN A 104 -24.37 32.72 -14.82
C ASN A 104 -24.28 32.44 -16.32
N ARG A 105 -23.69 31.31 -16.73
CA ARG A 105 -23.56 30.91 -18.12
C ARG A 105 -24.88 30.34 -18.67
N GLU A 106 -25.60 29.52 -17.91
CA GLU A 106 -26.97 29.10 -18.25
C GLU A 106 -27.93 30.29 -18.40
N LYS A 107 -27.74 31.35 -17.61
CA LYS A 107 -28.48 32.61 -17.76
C LYS A 107 -28.11 33.37 -19.05
N LYS A 108 -26.91 33.17 -19.59
CA LYS A 108 -26.37 33.88 -20.77
C LYS A 108 -26.53 33.08 -22.08
N ASP A 109 -26.54 31.75 -22.00
CA ASP A 109 -26.67 30.84 -23.16
C ASP A 109 -28.13 30.69 -23.64
N LYS A 110 -29.12 31.28 -22.93
CA LYS A 110 -30.48 31.47 -23.47
C LYS A 110 -30.57 32.53 -24.60
N SER A 111 -29.44 33.13 -25.03
CA SER A 111 -29.44 34.18 -26.05
C SER A 111 -28.41 34.04 -27.19
N ALA A 112 -27.74 32.89 -27.40
CA ALA A 112 -26.86 32.75 -28.56
C ALA A 112 -26.61 31.29 -28.98
N HIS A 113 -26.96 30.95 -30.22
CA HIS A 113 -26.64 29.67 -30.87
C HIS A 113 -25.39 29.78 -31.76
N ASP A 114 -24.67 28.65 -31.84
CA ASP A 114 -23.74 28.16 -32.87
C ASP A 114 -22.26 28.61 -32.90
N ALA A 115 -21.37 27.64 -32.58
CA ALA A 115 -20.03 27.49 -33.18
C ALA A 115 -19.52 26.03 -33.03
N PRO A 116 -18.84 25.45 -34.05
CA PRO A 116 -18.37 24.06 -34.02
C PRO A 116 -17.06 23.90 -33.22
N ARG A 117 -16.90 22.77 -32.51
CA ARG A 117 -15.73 22.46 -31.68
C ARG A 117 -14.71 21.54 -32.38
N SER A 118 -13.46 21.78 -31.99
CA SER A 118 -12.18 21.48 -32.63
C SER A 118 -11.72 20.02 -32.71
N SER A 119 -10.83 19.79 -33.67
CA SER A 119 -9.98 18.63 -33.98
C SER A 119 -9.43 17.86 -32.77
N GLY A 120 -9.55 16.52 -32.82
CA GLY A 120 -9.12 15.63 -31.74
C GLY A 120 -7.65 15.21 -31.84
N PHE A 121 -6.86 15.57 -30.82
CA PHE A 121 -5.58 14.93 -30.53
C PHE A 121 -5.83 13.64 -29.73
N SER A 122 -5.30 12.50 -30.17
CA SER A 122 -5.30 11.26 -29.38
C SER A 122 -4.25 11.38 -28.27
N ILE A 123 -4.70 11.72 -27.07
CA ILE A 123 -3.86 11.68 -25.86
C ILE A 123 -3.72 10.23 -25.42
N ASP A 124 -2.50 9.68 -25.44
CA ASP A 124 -2.15 8.46 -24.71
C ASP A 124 -2.42 8.70 -23.21
N LYS A 125 -3.32 7.90 -22.64
CA LYS A 125 -3.85 8.11 -21.28
C LYS A 125 -3.05 7.33 -20.24
N ASP A 126 -2.27 6.37 -20.68
CA ASP A 126 -1.50 5.54 -19.78
C ASP A 126 -0.17 6.22 -19.49
N LYS A 127 0.11 6.53 -18.23
CA LYS A 127 1.37 7.20 -17.91
C LYS A 127 2.53 6.21 -17.87
N MET A 128 2.32 4.90 -17.96
CA MET A 128 3.38 3.91 -17.88
C MET A 128 4.25 4.07 -16.62
N ILE A 129 3.59 4.36 -15.49
CA ILE A 129 4.25 4.53 -14.18
C ILE A 129 3.69 3.47 -13.23
N LEU A 130 4.57 2.72 -12.57
CA LEU A 130 4.25 1.88 -11.42
C LEU A 130 4.63 2.63 -10.14
N ALA A 131 3.77 2.65 -9.14
CA ALA A 131 3.99 3.36 -7.88
C ALA A 131 3.58 2.48 -6.69
N GLY A 132 4.50 2.14 -5.79
CA GLY A 132 4.22 1.23 -4.68
C GLY A 132 5.38 1.05 -3.71
N PRO A 133 5.14 0.41 -2.56
CA PRO A 133 6.18 0.08 -1.60
C PRO A 133 7.13 -0.98 -2.16
N CYS A 134 8.41 -0.89 -1.78
CA CYS A 134 9.43 -1.90 -2.06
C CYS A 134 9.84 -2.66 -0.79
N LEU A 135 9.91 -1.97 0.34
CA LEU A 135 10.25 -2.52 1.65
C LEU A 135 9.37 -1.86 2.72
N ILE A 136 8.99 -2.63 3.72
CA ILE A 136 8.19 -2.19 4.88
C ILE A 136 8.93 -2.66 6.14
N PRO A 137 9.17 -1.78 7.11
CA PRO A 137 9.84 -2.13 8.36
C PRO A 137 9.18 -3.30 9.07
N ASP A 138 10.01 -4.18 9.62
CA ASP A 138 9.65 -5.31 10.49
C ASP A 138 8.68 -6.33 9.86
N GLN A 139 8.34 -6.17 8.59
CA GLN A 139 7.54 -7.12 7.87
C GLN A 139 8.33 -8.42 7.69
N LEU A 140 7.79 -9.51 8.25
CA LEU A 140 8.33 -10.86 8.05
C LEU A 140 8.10 -11.31 6.61
N ILE A 141 9.20 -11.70 5.96
CA ILE A 141 9.20 -12.17 4.59
C ILE A 141 9.70 -13.62 4.58
N TYR A 142 8.84 -14.53 4.13
CA TYR A 142 9.19 -15.93 4.01
C TYR A 142 10.23 -16.18 2.91
N ARG A 143 11.20 -17.04 3.23
CA ARG A 143 12.25 -17.51 2.34
C ARG A 143 12.43 -19.02 2.48
N LYS A 144 12.78 -19.63 1.35
CA LYS A 144 13.09 -21.04 1.26
C LYS A 144 14.22 -21.22 0.27
N ASP A 145 15.28 -21.87 0.73
CA ASP A 145 16.41 -22.26 -0.11
C ASP A 145 16.79 -23.72 0.13
N LYS A 146 18.03 -24.09 -0.18
CA LYS A 146 18.54 -25.46 -0.02
C LYS A 146 18.78 -25.82 1.45
N ASP A 147 19.04 -24.83 2.29
CA ASP A 147 19.45 -25.00 3.69
C ASP A 147 18.24 -24.98 4.63
N GLY A 148 17.09 -24.45 4.18
CA GLY A 148 15.81 -24.63 4.86
C GLY A 148 14.81 -23.51 4.58
N GLU A 149 13.85 -23.40 5.51
CA GLU A 149 12.84 -22.36 5.52
C GLU A 149 13.18 -21.37 6.65
N TYR A 150 13.03 -20.08 6.37
CA TYR A 150 13.34 -19.01 7.32
C TYR A 150 12.54 -17.75 6.98
N MET A 151 12.50 -16.83 7.93
CA MET A 151 11.93 -15.50 7.73
C MET A 151 13.05 -14.48 7.69
N VAL A 152 12.85 -13.41 6.93
CA VAL A 152 13.71 -12.23 6.97
C VAL A 152 12.89 -10.99 7.29
N LYS A 153 13.48 -10.01 7.98
CA LYS A 153 12.89 -8.68 8.20
C LYS A 153 13.94 -7.59 8.02
N PHE A 154 13.47 -6.35 7.84
CA PHE A 154 14.31 -5.17 7.70
C PHE A 154 13.86 -4.13 8.73
N SER A 155 14.78 -3.57 9.50
CA SER A 155 14.47 -2.41 10.34
C SER A 155 14.29 -1.15 9.50
N ALA A 156 13.54 -0.16 10.01
CA ALA A 156 13.37 1.14 9.34
C ALA A 156 14.71 1.82 9.04
N GLU A 157 15.66 1.72 9.97
CA GLU A 157 17.03 2.23 9.81
C GLU A 157 17.76 1.53 8.66
N THR A 158 17.72 0.19 8.61
CA THR A 158 18.31 -0.57 7.51
C THR A 158 17.71 -0.16 6.17
N ILE A 159 16.39 0.02 6.10
CA ILE A 159 15.71 0.46 4.88
C ILE A 159 16.21 1.84 4.44
N ARG A 160 16.40 2.78 5.38
CA ARG A 160 16.98 4.09 5.10
C ARG A 160 18.40 3.97 4.53
N MET A 161 19.26 3.19 5.18
CA MET A 161 20.62 2.92 4.72
C MET A 161 20.67 2.30 3.32
N ILE A 162 19.78 1.33 3.05
CA ILE A 162 19.61 0.72 1.72
C ILE A 162 19.26 1.79 0.68
N SER A 163 18.31 2.68 0.98
CA SER A 163 17.85 3.74 0.08
C SER A 163 18.97 4.73 -0.22
N ASP A 164 19.68 5.22 0.81
CA ASP A 164 20.76 6.19 0.67
C ASP A 164 21.91 5.60 -0.18
N LYS A 165 22.31 4.35 0.08
CA LYS A 165 23.35 3.67 -0.70
C LYS A 165 22.91 3.40 -2.15
N PHE A 166 21.64 3.04 -2.37
CA PHE A 166 21.10 2.83 -3.72
C PHE A 166 21.24 4.07 -4.60
N PHE A 167 20.96 5.26 -4.06
CA PHE A 167 21.15 6.51 -4.78
C PHE A 167 22.61 6.90 -4.94
N LYS A 168 23.43 6.68 -3.90
CA LYS A 168 24.88 6.92 -3.98
C LYS A 168 25.50 6.17 -5.16
N ASN A 169 25.06 4.93 -5.38
CA ASN A 169 25.54 4.08 -6.48
C ASN A 169 24.89 4.40 -7.84
N ASN A 170 24.04 5.42 -7.92
CA ASN A 170 23.33 5.85 -9.13
C ASN A 170 22.49 4.73 -9.80
N ASN A 171 21.87 3.86 -8.99
CA ASN A 171 21.10 2.71 -9.46
C ASN A 171 19.69 3.06 -9.98
N ASN A 172 19.43 4.33 -10.31
CA ASN A 172 18.11 4.85 -10.71
C ASN A 172 17.51 4.18 -11.97
N CYS A 173 18.35 3.58 -12.81
CA CYS A 173 17.97 2.84 -14.02
C CYS A 173 18.18 1.32 -13.88
N ALA A 174 18.62 0.83 -12.72
CA ALA A 174 18.89 -0.57 -12.47
C ALA A 174 17.59 -1.31 -12.16
N ILE A 175 16.78 -1.51 -13.19
CA ILE A 175 15.45 -2.13 -13.09
C ILE A 175 15.45 -3.41 -13.91
N ASN A 176 15.15 -4.53 -13.28
CA ASN A 176 14.98 -5.80 -13.97
C ASN A 176 13.56 -6.35 -13.76
N VAL A 177 13.30 -7.53 -14.29
CA VAL A 177 12.01 -8.21 -14.18
C VAL A 177 12.23 -9.63 -13.68
N ASP A 178 11.43 -10.04 -12.69
CA ASP A 178 11.48 -11.36 -12.03
C ASP A 178 12.89 -11.81 -11.60
N HIS A 179 13.70 -10.88 -11.09
CA HIS A 179 15.10 -11.12 -10.70
C HIS A 179 15.98 -11.73 -11.81
N THR A 180 15.60 -11.55 -13.08
CA THR A 180 16.36 -12.01 -14.24
C THR A 180 17.42 -10.98 -14.67
N SER A 181 18.29 -11.37 -15.61
CA SER A 181 19.22 -10.44 -16.27
C SER A 181 18.56 -9.51 -17.28
N ARG A 182 17.24 -9.64 -17.53
CA ARG A 182 16.50 -8.78 -18.47
C ARG A 182 16.24 -7.42 -17.82
N ILE A 183 16.96 -6.40 -18.30
CA ILE A 183 16.78 -5.01 -17.87
C ILE A 183 15.52 -4.43 -18.52
N VAL A 184 14.71 -3.77 -17.71
CA VAL A 184 13.52 -3.04 -18.16
C VAL A 184 13.96 -1.65 -18.58
N ASN A 185 13.61 -1.24 -19.81
CA ASN A 185 13.85 0.13 -20.25
C ASN A 185 12.90 1.08 -19.52
N GLY A 186 13.39 1.64 -18.42
CA GLY A 186 12.69 2.54 -17.52
C GLY A 186 13.64 3.16 -16.51
N PHE A 187 13.11 4.05 -15.68
CA PHE A 187 13.88 4.73 -14.64
C PHE A 187 12.99 5.11 -13.47
N ILE A 188 13.60 5.24 -12.31
CA ILE A 188 12.94 5.68 -11.08
C ILE A 188 12.71 7.20 -11.17
N ILE A 189 11.45 7.62 -11.00
CA ILE A 189 11.04 9.05 -11.02
C ILE A 189 10.72 9.59 -9.62
N GLY A 190 10.55 8.70 -8.65
CA GLY A 190 10.32 9.03 -7.26
C GLY A 190 10.73 7.84 -6.41
N HIS A 191 11.49 8.08 -5.36
CA HIS A 191 11.85 7.07 -4.40
C HIS A 191 12.14 7.78 -3.08
N TRP A 192 11.44 7.37 -2.01
CA TRP A 192 11.48 8.05 -0.72
C TRP A 192 11.15 7.11 0.43
N ILE A 193 11.52 7.53 1.63
CA ILE A 193 11.11 6.90 2.88
C ILE A 193 9.88 7.62 3.41
N VAL A 194 8.87 6.87 3.86
CA VAL A 194 7.69 7.42 4.54
C VAL A 194 8.15 7.99 5.88
N GLU A 195 8.03 9.30 6.06
CA GLU A 195 8.42 10.01 7.30
C GLU A 195 7.21 10.45 8.15
N ASP A 196 6.03 10.58 7.53
CA ASP A 196 4.78 10.99 8.20
C ASP A 196 3.60 10.16 7.67
N THR A 197 3.02 9.31 8.51
CA THR A 197 1.91 8.43 8.11
C THR A 197 0.62 9.17 7.78
N TYR A 198 0.47 10.46 8.03
CA TYR A 198 -0.70 11.25 7.69
C TYR A 198 -0.52 12.06 6.40
N HIS A 199 0.64 12.68 6.20
CA HIS A 199 0.91 13.58 5.07
C HIS A 199 1.66 12.94 3.89
N ASP A 200 2.03 11.66 3.98
CA ASP A 200 2.84 11.03 2.93
C ASP A 200 2.14 10.93 1.56
N LYS A 201 2.93 11.09 0.49
CA LYS A 201 2.48 11.05 -0.91
C LYS A 201 1.92 9.68 -1.30
N SER A 202 2.34 8.59 -0.67
CA SER A 202 1.83 7.23 -0.94
C SER A 202 0.32 7.11 -0.75
N LYS A 203 -0.29 7.95 0.10
CA LYS A 203 -1.75 8.00 0.27
C LYS A 203 -2.49 8.42 -0.99
N TYR A 204 -1.88 9.25 -1.82
CA TYR A 204 -2.46 9.62 -3.12
C TYR A 204 -2.63 8.39 -4.03
N TYR A 205 -1.81 7.37 -3.82
CA TYR A 205 -1.88 6.08 -4.51
C TYR A 205 -2.74 5.04 -3.79
N GLY A 206 -3.34 5.39 -2.64
CA GLY A 206 -4.21 4.52 -1.84
C GLY A 206 -3.48 3.67 -0.81
N PHE A 207 -2.21 3.95 -0.52
CA PHE A 207 -1.44 3.20 0.49
C PHE A 207 -1.50 3.88 1.85
N ASN A 208 -1.48 3.07 2.92
CA ASN A 208 -1.26 3.51 4.29
C ASN A 208 -0.10 2.68 4.85
N LEU A 209 1.09 3.28 4.89
CA LEU A 209 2.33 2.59 5.19
C LEU A 209 2.93 3.13 6.50
N PRO A 210 3.60 2.29 7.30
CA PRO A 210 4.29 2.75 8.49
C PRO A 210 5.51 3.63 8.13
N VAL A 211 5.90 4.49 9.06
CA VAL A 211 7.16 5.27 8.97
C VAL A 211 8.33 4.32 8.73
N GLY A 212 9.25 4.69 7.86
CA GLY A 212 10.39 3.86 7.46
C GLY A 212 10.14 2.99 6.23
N SER A 213 8.90 2.91 5.74
CA SER A 213 8.62 2.21 4.47
C SER A 213 9.28 2.91 3.29
N MET A 214 9.90 2.14 2.41
CA MET A 214 10.48 2.64 1.16
C MET A 214 9.45 2.53 0.04
N PHE A 215 9.12 3.68 -0.56
CA PHE A 215 8.18 3.79 -1.67
C PHE A 215 8.91 4.16 -2.96
N THR A 216 8.54 3.54 -4.08
CA THR A 216 9.15 3.78 -5.39
C THR A 216 8.12 4.03 -6.48
N GLU A 217 8.45 4.94 -7.39
CA GLU A 217 7.77 5.23 -8.64
C GLU A 217 8.71 4.93 -9.81
N VAL A 218 8.35 3.97 -10.66
CA VAL A 218 9.11 3.59 -11.86
C VAL A 218 8.36 4.04 -13.10
N LYS A 219 9.00 4.85 -13.94
CA LYS A 219 8.55 5.17 -15.30
C LYS A 219 9.10 4.14 -16.27
N ILE A 220 8.21 3.42 -16.93
CA ILE A 220 8.56 2.49 -18.01
C ILE A 220 8.48 3.23 -19.34
N LEU A 221 9.48 3.01 -20.20
CA LEU A 221 9.58 3.59 -21.54
C LEU A 221 9.22 2.60 -22.64
N ASP A 222 9.40 1.30 -22.37
CA ASP A 222 9.02 0.23 -23.29
C ASP A 222 7.50 -0.03 -23.26
N LYS A 223 6.84 0.30 -24.37
CA LYS A 223 5.38 0.13 -24.54
C LYS A 223 4.96 -1.32 -24.64
N GLU A 224 5.81 -2.18 -25.21
CA GLU A 224 5.53 -3.60 -25.36
C GLU A 224 5.64 -4.30 -24.01
N PHE A 225 6.71 -4.02 -23.27
CA PHE A 225 6.85 -4.48 -21.88
C PHE A 225 5.65 -4.03 -21.03
N TRP A 226 5.28 -2.75 -21.11
CA TRP A 226 4.14 -2.24 -20.37
C TRP A 226 2.84 -2.97 -20.68
N LYS A 227 2.56 -3.23 -21.96
CA LYS A 227 1.36 -3.93 -22.38
C LYS A 227 1.37 -5.39 -21.92
N ASN A 228 2.42 -6.13 -22.25
CA ASN A 228 2.43 -7.59 -22.11
C ASN A 228 2.75 -7.99 -20.66
N GLU A 229 3.74 -7.36 -20.03
CA GLU A 229 4.26 -7.77 -18.73
C GLU A 229 3.46 -7.11 -17.60
N VAL A 230 3.25 -5.80 -17.67
CA VAL A 230 2.56 -5.07 -16.61
C VAL A 230 1.04 -5.21 -16.72
N ARG A 231 0.45 -4.96 -17.89
CA ARG A 231 -1.03 -4.94 -18.04
C ARG A 231 -1.65 -6.32 -18.21
N GLU A 232 -1.06 -7.17 -19.05
CA GLU A 232 -1.62 -8.49 -19.36
C GLU A 232 -1.19 -9.55 -18.31
N MET A 233 0.09 -9.58 -17.95
CA MET A 233 0.61 -10.55 -16.97
C MET A 233 0.57 -10.08 -15.51
N GLY A 234 0.17 -8.83 -15.25
CA GLY A 234 0.01 -8.32 -13.88
C GLY A 234 1.33 -8.20 -13.10
N LYS A 235 2.44 -7.91 -13.78
CA LYS A 235 3.72 -7.58 -13.14
C LYS A 235 3.72 -6.14 -12.67
N ASP A 236 3.06 -5.95 -11.54
CA ASP A 236 2.84 -4.67 -10.89
C ASP A 236 3.37 -4.65 -9.45
N GLY A 237 4.19 -5.61 -9.03
CA GLY A 237 4.88 -5.59 -7.73
C GLY A 237 6.33 -5.12 -7.85
N PHE A 238 6.90 -4.69 -6.72
CA PHE A 238 8.33 -4.46 -6.59
C PHE A 238 8.99 -5.50 -5.69
N SER A 239 10.23 -5.83 -6.03
CA SER A 239 11.12 -6.62 -5.19
C SER A 239 12.52 -6.03 -5.23
N VAL A 240 13.32 -6.28 -4.20
CA VAL A 240 14.68 -5.74 -4.06
C VAL A 240 15.71 -6.84 -4.28
N GLN A 241 16.80 -6.55 -4.99
CA GLN A 241 17.89 -7.49 -5.23
C GLN A 241 19.25 -6.86 -4.94
N GLY A 242 19.98 -7.41 -3.97
CA GLY A 242 21.22 -6.86 -3.50
C GLY A 242 22.06 -7.86 -2.73
N ARG A 243 23.27 -7.45 -2.35
CA ARG A 243 24.14 -8.20 -1.44
C ARG A 243 24.04 -7.55 -0.06
N LEU A 244 23.34 -8.22 0.85
CA LEU A 244 23.02 -7.70 2.18
C LEU A 244 23.49 -8.67 3.25
N GLY A 245 23.92 -8.14 4.39
CA GLY A 245 24.21 -8.92 5.57
C GLY A 245 22.92 -9.43 6.21
N HIS A 246 23.00 -10.52 6.96
CA HIS A 246 21.89 -11.02 7.75
C HIS A 246 22.39 -11.60 9.06
N ARG A 247 21.62 -11.44 10.14
CA ARG A 247 21.92 -11.99 11.46
C ARG A 247 20.68 -12.63 12.06
N LEU A 248 20.84 -13.78 12.72
CA LEU A 248 19.75 -14.43 13.44
C LEU A 248 19.34 -13.52 14.61
N VAL A 249 18.06 -13.21 14.72
CA VAL A 249 17.54 -12.35 15.79
C VAL A 249 16.56 -13.06 16.70
N GLU A 250 15.76 -13.98 16.17
CA GLU A 250 14.78 -14.75 16.96
C GLU A 250 14.37 -16.03 16.23
N MET A 251 13.65 -16.91 16.93
CA MET A 251 12.95 -18.03 16.33
C MET A 251 11.46 -17.67 16.27
N ALA A 252 10.93 -17.42 15.08
CA ALA A 252 9.50 -17.19 14.90
C ALA A 252 8.77 -18.51 15.06
N ARG A 253 7.83 -18.60 16.00
CA ARG A 253 6.80 -19.63 15.90
C ARG A 253 6.14 -19.50 14.54
N GLN A 254 5.94 -20.61 13.84
CA GLN A 254 5.10 -20.58 12.65
C GLN A 254 3.78 -19.94 13.05
N MET A 255 3.56 -18.68 12.63
CA MET A 255 2.22 -18.22 12.37
C MET A 255 1.77 -19.08 11.19
N GLU A 256 1.16 -20.22 11.48
CA GLU A 256 0.04 -20.60 10.63
C GLU A 256 -0.82 -19.33 10.55
N LEU A 257 -1.15 -18.90 9.34
CA LEU A 257 -2.31 -18.03 9.13
C LEU A 257 -3.55 -18.82 9.59
N GLN A 258 -3.68 -19.05 10.89
CA GLN A 258 -4.96 -19.23 11.56
C GLN A 258 -5.57 -17.85 11.67
N CYS A 259 -5.86 -17.27 10.50
CA CYS A 259 -6.99 -16.39 10.43
C CYS A 259 -8.18 -17.27 10.81
N GLU A 260 -8.66 -17.16 12.05
CA GLU A 260 -10.04 -17.52 12.41
C GLU A 260 -11.03 -16.56 11.73
N CYS A 261 -10.69 -16.00 10.56
CA CYS A 261 -11.68 -15.31 9.78
C CYS A 261 -12.73 -16.32 9.27
N PRO A 262 -13.99 -15.90 9.23
CA PRO A 262 -15.17 -16.73 9.00
C PRO A 262 -15.17 -17.59 7.74
N LYS A 263 -14.23 -17.42 6.80
CA LYS A 263 -14.13 -18.33 5.65
C LYS A 263 -13.85 -19.78 6.07
N HIS A 264 -13.25 -20.01 7.24
CA HIS A 264 -13.03 -21.37 7.76
C HIS A 264 -14.12 -21.86 8.74
N TYR A 265 -14.85 -21.00 9.44
CA TYR A 265 -15.90 -21.43 10.40
C TYR A 265 -17.21 -21.89 9.71
N LEU A 266 -17.39 -21.56 8.42
CA LEU A 266 -18.61 -21.88 7.68
C LEU A 266 -18.70 -23.34 7.20
N THR A 267 -17.69 -24.19 7.44
CA THR A 267 -17.77 -25.61 7.05
C THR A 267 -18.75 -26.41 7.90
N ASP A 268 -18.96 -26.00 9.16
CA ASP A 268 -19.74 -26.80 10.12
C ASP A 268 -21.25 -26.47 10.10
N TYR A 269 -21.64 -25.30 9.59
CA TYR A 269 -23.05 -24.86 9.53
C TYR A 269 -23.67 -24.89 8.12
N LYS A 270 -23.17 -25.76 7.24
CA LYS A 270 -23.57 -25.88 5.82
C LYS A 270 -25.09 -26.06 5.56
N LYS A 271 -25.90 -26.39 6.57
CA LYS A 271 -27.36 -26.57 6.41
C LYS A 271 -28.20 -25.33 6.73
N GLU A 272 -27.68 -24.37 7.48
CA GLU A 272 -28.44 -23.16 7.86
C GLU A 272 -27.94 -21.89 7.13
N ILE A 273 -26.68 -21.90 6.65
CA ILE A 273 -26.03 -20.76 5.97
C ILE A 273 -26.64 -20.41 4.59
N GLN A 274 -27.35 -21.34 3.94
CA GLN A 274 -27.92 -21.13 2.58
C GLN A 274 -29.05 -20.07 2.50
N LYS A 275 -29.43 -19.44 3.62
CA LYS A 275 -30.55 -18.48 3.69
C LYS A 275 -30.13 -17.05 4.05
N LEU A 276 -28.85 -16.78 4.30
CA LEU A 276 -28.36 -15.47 4.76
C LEU A 276 -27.71 -14.69 3.61
N SER A 277 -27.83 -13.36 3.64
CA SER A 277 -27.14 -12.49 2.69
C SER A 277 -25.65 -12.37 3.06
N ASP A 278 -24.79 -12.03 2.09
CA ASP A 278 -23.35 -11.81 2.32
C ASP A 278 -23.08 -10.81 3.46
N LEU A 279 -23.98 -9.85 3.67
CA LEU A 279 -23.90 -8.84 4.72
C LEU A 279 -24.20 -9.43 6.11
N ASP A 280 -25.14 -10.36 6.22
CA ASP A 280 -25.51 -11.02 7.48
C ASP A 280 -24.40 -11.97 7.93
N LEU A 281 -23.76 -12.66 6.97
CA LEU A 281 -22.59 -13.50 7.23
C LEU A 281 -21.41 -12.68 7.74
N LEU A 282 -21.22 -11.47 7.19
CA LEU A 282 -20.13 -10.57 7.57
C LEU A 282 -20.38 -9.87 8.93
N ASN A 283 -21.64 -9.65 9.30
CA ASN A 283 -21.98 -9.17 10.64
C ASN A 283 -21.87 -10.29 11.70
N LEU A 284 -22.36 -11.51 11.41
CA LEU A 284 -22.25 -12.65 12.33
C LEU A 284 -20.77 -12.96 12.63
N ALA A 285 -19.96 -12.99 11.59
CA ALA A 285 -18.52 -13.04 11.63
C ALA A 285 -17.89 -12.08 12.64
N LEU A 286 -18.24 -10.80 12.54
CA LEU A 286 -17.66 -9.76 13.36
C LEU A 286 -18.15 -9.82 14.81
N SER A 287 -19.39 -10.27 15.04
CA SER A 287 -19.91 -10.48 16.40
C SER A 287 -19.16 -11.59 17.12
N ILE A 288 -18.85 -12.68 16.42
CA ILE A 288 -18.04 -13.79 16.95
C ILE A 288 -16.62 -13.30 17.27
N CYS A 289 -15.99 -12.54 16.37
CA CYS A 289 -14.63 -12.04 16.56
C CYS A 289 -14.49 -10.99 17.69
N THR A 290 -15.58 -10.36 18.13
CA THR A 290 -15.53 -9.27 19.12
C THR A 290 -16.20 -9.59 20.45
N GLU A 291 -16.80 -10.79 20.58
CA GLU A 291 -17.65 -11.21 21.71
C GLU A 291 -18.75 -10.18 22.09
N LYS A 292 -19.15 -9.30 21.16
CA LYS A 292 -20.13 -8.23 21.38
C LYS A 292 -21.31 -8.36 20.42
N GLU A 293 -22.50 -8.04 20.90
CA GLU A 293 -23.66 -7.81 20.03
C GLU A 293 -23.40 -6.55 19.18
N ILE A 294 -23.53 -6.67 17.86
CA ILE A 294 -23.36 -5.53 16.96
C ILE A 294 -24.63 -4.71 17.00
N GLU A 295 -24.56 -3.50 17.57
CA GLU A 295 -25.73 -2.63 17.79
C GLU A 295 -26.40 -2.10 16.49
N ALA A 296 -25.83 -2.35 15.30
CA ALA A 296 -26.44 -2.01 14.01
C ALA A 296 -25.79 -2.76 12.82
N PRO A 297 -26.53 -3.03 11.71
CA PRO A 297 -25.93 -3.63 10.51
C PRO A 297 -24.85 -2.72 9.93
N LYS A 298 -23.60 -3.19 9.92
CA LYS A 298 -22.46 -2.46 9.35
C LYS A 298 -22.35 -2.75 7.86
N THR A 299 -21.81 -1.80 7.09
CA THR A 299 -21.53 -2.03 5.65
C THR A 299 -20.29 -2.91 5.48
N SER A 300 -20.15 -3.55 4.30
CA SER A 300 -19.02 -4.43 3.99
C SER A 300 -17.65 -3.75 4.15
N GLU A 301 -17.57 -2.46 3.86
CA GLU A 301 -16.34 -1.66 3.97
C GLU A 301 -15.98 -1.32 5.43
N MET A 302 -16.98 -1.07 6.28
CA MET A 302 -16.78 -0.86 7.72
C MET A 302 -16.32 -2.15 8.41
N LEU A 303 -16.92 -3.28 8.04
CA LEU A 303 -16.58 -4.60 8.56
C LEU A 303 -15.16 -5.05 8.17
N PHE A 304 -14.74 -4.73 6.94
CA PHE A 304 -13.37 -5.02 6.49
C PHE A 304 -12.33 -4.25 7.29
N ASN A 305 -12.53 -2.94 7.51
CA ASN A 305 -11.59 -2.10 8.24
C ASN A 305 -11.47 -2.46 9.73
N GLU A 306 -12.58 -2.85 10.35
CA GLU A 306 -12.61 -3.22 11.77
C GLU A 306 -11.97 -4.60 12.01
N CYS A 307 -12.23 -5.56 11.10
CA CYS A 307 -11.53 -6.85 11.11
C CYS A 307 -10.03 -6.68 10.85
N PHE A 308 -9.65 -5.77 9.94
CA PHE A 308 -8.26 -5.47 9.64
C PHE A 308 -7.54 -4.85 10.85
N SER A 309 -8.21 -3.97 11.60
CA SER A 309 -7.66 -3.36 12.81
C SER A 309 -7.45 -4.34 13.96
N LEU A 310 -8.28 -5.39 14.08
CA LEU A 310 -8.13 -6.43 15.11
C LEU A 310 -7.00 -7.42 14.79
N CYS A 311 -6.70 -7.62 13.50
CA CYS A 311 -5.64 -8.54 13.06
C CYS A 311 -4.24 -7.91 13.07
N ILE A 312 -4.14 -6.58 13.18
CA ILE A 312 -2.88 -5.87 13.36
C ILE A 312 -2.83 -5.46 14.82
N GLY A 313 -2.26 -6.34 15.66
CA GLY A 313 -2.22 -6.16 17.11
C GLY A 313 -1.68 -4.80 17.52
N GLU A 314 -2.26 -4.24 18.58
CA GLU A 314 -1.67 -3.14 19.33
C GLU A 314 -0.27 -3.59 19.81
N VAL A 315 0.73 -2.77 19.54
CA VAL A 315 2.08 -2.96 20.07
C VAL A 315 2.01 -2.51 21.52
N ASP A 316 2.02 -3.45 22.46
CA ASP A 316 2.21 -3.14 23.88
C ASP A 316 3.65 -2.65 24.08
N ASP A 317 3.80 -1.33 24.20
CA ASP A 317 4.99 -0.70 24.74
C ASP A 317 4.96 -0.87 26.27
N GLU A 318 5.60 -1.90 26.84
CA GLU A 318 5.93 -1.89 28.28
C GLU A 318 7.14 -2.78 28.67
N GLU A 319 8.09 -2.12 29.36
CA GLU A 319 9.16 -2.59 30.24
C GLU A 319 10.37 -3.36 29.68
N TYR A 320 11.44 -2.62 29.34
CA TYR A 320 12.81 -3.11 29.48
C TYR A 320 13.39 -2.65 30.83
N TYR A 321 13.74 -3.63 31.67
CA TYR A 321 14.61 -3.43 32.83
C TYR A 321 16.05 -3.22 32.34
N GLU A 322 16.67 -2.12 32.76
CA GLU A 322 18.13 -1.94 32.73
C GLU A 322 18.74 -2.84 33.82
N ASP A 323 19.46 -3.88 33.42
CA ASP A 323 20.45 -4.52 34.29
C ASP A 323 21.84 -4.29 33.67
N ASP A 324 22.54 -3.34 34.27
CA ASP A 324 23.98 -3.14 34.15
C ASP A 324 24.70 -4.34 34.77
N GLU A 325 25.41 -5.14 33.97
CA GLU A 325 26.57 -5.89 34.47
C GLU A 325 27.77 -5.72 33.53
N GLU A 326 28.72 -4.92 34.02
CA GLU A 326 30.12 -4.90 33.60
C GLU A 326 30.70 -6.33 33.63
N PHE A 327 31.39 -6.72 32.55
CA PHE A 327 32.37 -7.80 32.61
C PHE A 327 33.70 -7.32 32.04
N ASP A 328 34.72 -7.35 32.91
CA ASP A 328 36.15 -7.26 32.61
C ASP A 328 36.64 -8.32 31.61
#